data_AF-A0ABD2YF50-F1
#
_entry.id   AF-A0ABD2YF50-F1
#
_cell.length_a   1.000
_cell.length_b   1.000
_cell.length_c   1.000
_cell.angle_alpha   90.00
_cell.angle_beta   90.00
_cell.angle_gamma   90.00
#
_symmetry.space_group_name_H-M   'P 1'
#
loop_
_entity.id
_entity.type
_entity.pdbx_description
1 polymer ?
#
loop_
_entity_poly.entity_id
_entity_poly.type
_entity_poly.pdbx_seq_one_letter_code
_entity_poly.pdbx_strand_id
1 'polypeptide(L)'
;MQSVSSEQVRSVADTRGKHRISAELKRLEQETRFLEEELEQIEKMEKASASCKEMLSKVETKPDPLLPTTSGPVNPSWDRWFEGPQEKSGCRGRGWLRFGEEGGRG
;
A
#
# COMPACT_ATOMS: atom_id res chain seq x y z
N MET A 1 -42.37 39.89 -26.56
CA MET A 1 -41.53 38.76 -27.02
C MET A 1 -40.28 38.67 -26.13
N GLN A 2 -40.35 38.11 -24.91
CA GLN A 2 -39.16 37.99 -24.02
C GLN A 2 -39.07 36.69 -23.20
N SER A 3 -39.99 35.73 -23.37
CA SER A 3 -40.02 34.53 -22.51
C SER A 3 -39.12 33.38 -22.97
N VAL A 4 -38.76 33.32 -24.26
CA VAL A 4 -38.04 32.19 -24.87
C VAL A 4 -36.56 32.08 -24.49
N SER A 5 -35.95 33.15 -23.98
CA SER A 5 -34.51 33.17 -23.68
C SER A 5 -34.18 32.54 -22.31
N SER A 6 -35.05 32.71 -21.32
CA SER A 6 -34.81 32.23 -19.95
C SER A 6 -34.95 30.71 -19.79
N GLU A 7 -35.81 30.06 -20.57
CA GLU A 7 -36.00 28.60 -20.54
C GLU A 7 -34.86 27.86 -21.25
N GLN A 8 -34.33 28.43 -22.33
CA GLN A 8 -33.17 27.90 -23.06
C GLN A 8 -31.88 27.96 -22.21
N VAL A 9 -31.69 29.03 -21.43
CA VAL A 9 -30.52 29.17 -20.54
C VAL A 9 -30.59 28.18 -19.37
N ARG A 10 -31.79 27.90 -18.86
CA ARG A 10 -32.00 26.91 -17.80
C ARG A 10 -31.70 25.47 -18.26
N SER A 11 -32.12 25.08 -19.47
CA SER A 11 -31.84 23.75 -20.00
C SER A 11 -30.35 23.53 -20.31
N VAL A 12 -29.64 24.54 -20.79
CA VAL A 12 -28.18 24.48 -20.99
C VAL A 12 -27.41 24.41 -19.67
N ALA A 13 -27.86 25.12 -18.62
CA ALA A 13 -27.27 25.03 -17.28
C ALA A 13 -27.53 23.66 -16.63
N ASP A 14 -28.72 23.11 -16.79
CA ASP A 14 -29.13 21.80 -16.27
C ASP A 14 -28.35 20.65 -16.94
N THR A 15 -28.18 20.71 -18.26
CA THR A 15 -27.35 19.73 -18.98
C THR A 15 -25.89 19.80 -18.54
N ARG A 16 -25.28 20.99 -18.38
CA ARG A 16 -23.88 21.11 -17.92
C ARG A 16 -23.66 20.54 -16.52
N GLY A 17 -24.60 20.78 -15.60
CA GLY A 17 -24.59 20.20 -14.25
C GLY A 17 -24.70 18.67 -14.29
N LYS A 18 -25.62 18.16 -15.11
CA LYS A 18 -25.80 16.72 -15.33
C LYS A 18 -24.53 16.05 -15.88
N HIS A 19 -23.86 16.65 -16.86
CA HIS A 19 -22.60 16.11 -17.39
C HIS A 19 -21.50 16.05 -16.34
N ARG A 20 -21.39 17.06 -15.46
CA ARG A 20 -20.41 17.05 -14.37
C ARG A 20 -20.69 15.90 -13.39
N ILE A 21 -21.94 15.75 -12.96
CA ILE A 21 -22.35 14.67 -12.06
C ILE A 21 -22.11 13.30 -12.71
N SER A 22 -22.44 13.14 -14.00
CA SER A 22 -22.20 11.90 -14.73
C SER A 22 -20.71 11.58 -14.89
N ALA A 23 -19.84 12.59 -15.07
CA ALA A 23 -18.40 12.38 -15.16
C ALA A 23 -17.81 11.95 -13.81
N GLU A 24 -18.24 12.58 -12.71
CA GLU A 24 -17.84 12.17 -11.36
C GLU A 24 -18.32 10.76 -11.02
N LEU A 25 -19.57 10.42 -11.37
CA LEU A 25 -20.11 9.07 -11.19
C LEU A 25 -19.28 8.03 -11.95
N LYS A 26 -18.98 8.29 -13.23
CA LYS A 26 -18.12 7.39 -14.03
C LYS A 26 -16.73 7.24 -13.42
N ARG A 27 -16.13 8.32 -12.91
CA ARG A 27 -14.82 8.27 -12.25
C ARG A 27 -14.87 7.37 -11.02
N LEU A 28 -15.88 7.55 -10.16
CA LEU A 28 -16.07 6.73 -8.96
C LEU A 28 -16.35 5.27 -9.31
N GLU A 29 -17.16 5.00 -10.33
CA GLU A 29 -17.43 3.64 -10.82
C GLU A 29 -16.15 2.96 -11.33
N GLN A 30 -15.26 3.71 -11.99
CA GLN A 30 -13.95 3.19 -12.40
C GLN A 30 -13.04 2.91 -11.20
N GLU A 31 -13.04 3.79 -10.20
CA GLU A 31 -12.25 3.62 -8.97
C GLU A 31 -12.71 2.39 -8.18
N THR A 32 -14.03 2.19 -8.03
CA THR A 32 -14.58 0.99 -7.37
C THR A 32 -14.17 -0.27 -8.11
N ARG A 33 -14.32 -0.32 -9.43
CA ARG A 33 -13.93 -1.51 -10.22
C ARG A 33 -12.44 -1.82 -10.09
N PHE A 34 -11.59 -0.79 -10.14
CA PHE A 34 -10.15 -0.99 -9.97
C PHE A 34 -9.82 -1.56 -8.58
N LEU A 35 -10.46 -1.05 -7.52
CA LEU A 35 -10.26 -1.56 -6.17
C LEU A 35 -10.74 -3.01 -6.01
N GLU A 36 -11.85 -3.39 -6.65
CA GLU A 36 -12.34 -4.77 -6.66
C GLU A 36 -11.34 -5.71 -7.36
N GLU A 37 -10.79 -5.29 -8.51
CA GLU A 37 -9.77 -6.05 -9.25
C GLU A 37 -8.47 -6.21 -8.45
N GLU A 38 -8.00 -5.15 -7.77
CA GLU A 38 -6.80 -5.21 -6.90
C GLU A 38 -7.03 -6.12 -5.69
N LEU A 39 -8.23 -6.13 -5.12
CA LEU A 39 -8.56 -6.98 -3.98
C LEU A 39 -8.57 -8.46 -4.39
N GLU A 40 -9.15 -8.78 -5.56
CA GLU A 40 -9.11 -10.14 -6.11
C GLU A 40 -7.67 -10.59 -6.40
N GLN A 41 -6.79 -9.70 -6.87
CA GLN A 41 -5.37 -10.01 -7.04
C GLN A 41 -4.69 -10.31 -5.70
N ILE A 42 -4.90 -9.48 -4.68
CA ILE A 42 -4.31 -9.67 -3.34
C ILE A 42 -4.77 -10.98 -2.71
N GLU A 43 -6.03 -11.39 -2.91
CA GLU A 43 -6.54 -12.67 -2.40
C GLU A 43 -5.86 -13.87 -3.07
N LYS A 44 -5.52 -13.75 -4.36
CA LYS A 44 -4.79 -14.78 -5.11
C LYS A 44 -3.28 -14.79 -4.82
N MET A 45 -2.74 -13.68 -4.32
CA MET A 45 -1.32 -13.56 -3.99
C MET A 45 -0.96 -14.40 -2.76
N GLU A 46 0.24 -14.96 -2.80
CA GLU A 46 0.82 -15.68 -1.68
C GLU A 46 1.26 -14.74 -0.55
N LYS A 47 1.40 -15.30 0.65
CA LYS A 47 1.81 -14.51 1.83
C LYS A 47 3.15 -13.83 1.54
N ALA A 48 3.26 -12.55 1.89
CA ALA A 48 4.51 -11.81 1.80
C ALA A 48 5.68 -12.53 2.50
N SER A 49 5.41 -13.23 3.61
CA SER A 49 6.42 -14.03 4.32
C SER A 49 6.97 -15.21 3.51
N ALA A 50 6.17 -15.81 2.61
CA ALA A 50 6.63 -16.88 1.73
C ALA A 50 7.50 -16.32 0.60
N SER A 51 7.03 -15.26 -0.07
CA SER A 51 7.78 -14.58 -1.14
C SER A 51 9.12 -14.01 -0.62
N CYS A 52 9.14 -13.38 0.55
CA CYS A 52 10.37 -12.88 1.17
C CYS A 52 11.37 -14.00 1.50
N LYS A 53 10.90 -15.17 1.96
CA LYS A 53 11.79 -16.32 2.21
C LYS A 53 12.41 -16.84 0.92
N GLU A 54 11.63 -16.94 -0.14
CA GLU A 54 12.13 -17.36 -1.45
C GLU A 54 13.17 -16.36 -1.99
N MET A 55 12.92 -15.05 -1.86
CA MET A 55 13.88 -14.02 -2.22
C MET A 55 15.18 -14.12 -1.44
N LEU A 56 15.11 -14.29 -0.11
CA LEU A 56 16.29 -14.50 0.74
C LEU A 56 17.09 -15.71 0.28
N SER A 57 16.44 -16.86 0.05
CA SER A 57 17.12 -18.06 -0.46
C SER A 57 17.82 -17.80 -1.79
N LYS A 58 17.20 -17.06 -2.72
CA LYS A 58 17.83 -16.70 -4.00
C LYS A 58 19.07 -15.81 -3.80
N VAL A 59 18.98 -14.79 -2.96
CA VAL A 59 20.09 -13.86 -2.68
C VAL A 59 21.26 -14.55 -1.98
N GLU A 60 20.98 -15.51 -1.09
CA GLU A 60 22.02 -16.24 -0.35
C GLU A 60 22.78 -17.24 -1.22
N THR A 61 22.17 -17.78 -2.29
CA THR A 61 22.80 -18.84 -3.10
C THR A 61 23.99 -18.38 -3.93
N LYS A 62 24.02 -17.12 -4.36
CA LYS A 62 25.12 -16.56 -5.17
C LYS A 62 25.49 -15.17 -4.67
N PRO A 63 26.68 -14.99 -4.08
CA PRO A 63 27.11 -13.68 -3.65
C PRO A 63 27.34 -12.78 -4.87
N ASP A 64 26.82 -11.56 -4.80
CA ASP A 64 27.04 -10.53 -5.82
C ASP A 64 28.52 -10.08 -5.76
N PRO A 65 29.28 -10.13 -6.87
CA PRO A 65 30.68 -9.71 -6.91
C PRO A 65 30.89 -8.22 -6.60
N LEU A 66 29.85 -7.38 -6.68
CA LEU A 66 29.91 -5.97 -6.33
C LEU A 66 29.61 -5.71 -4.84
N LEU A 67 29.10 -6.70 -4.12
CA LEU A 67 28.77 -6.58 -2.71
C LEU A 67 29.81 -7.34 -1.87
N PRO A 68 30.34 -6.74 -0.79
CA PRO A 68 31.13 -7.49 0.17
C PRO A 68 30.31 -8.68 0.67
N THR A 69 30.90 -9.87 0.77
CA THR A 69 30.24 -11.04 1.35
C THR A 69 29.59 -10.63 2.66
N THR A 70 28.25 -10.63 2.68
CA THR A 70 27.41 -10.19 3.79
C THR A 70 27.43 -11.26 4.88
N SER A 71 28.60 -11.51 5.46
CA SER A 71 28.76 -12.10 6.78
C SER A 71 29.25 -10.98 7.71
N GLY A 72 28.49 -9.89 7.77
CA GLY A 72 28.73 -8.79 8.68
C GLY A 72 27.95 -9.01 9.97
N PRO A 73 28.51 -8.70 11.16
CA PRO A 73 27.73 -8.72 12.39
C PRO A 73 26.50 -7.80 12.26
N VAL A 74 25.40 -8.17 12.93
CA VAL A 74 24.18 -7.36 13.03
C VAL A 74 24.58 -5.93 13.32
N ASN A 75 24.32 -5.04 12.37
CA ASN A 75 24.73 -3.65 12.48
C ASN A 75 23.78 -2.96 13.47
N PRO A 76 24.28 -2.53 14.66
CA PRO A 76 23.44 -1.94 15.71
C PRO A 76 22.77 -0.63 15.29
N SER A 77 23.23 0.00 14.21
CA SER A 77 22.58 1.19 13.68
C SER A 77 21.20 0.91 13.10
N TRP A 78 20.91 -0.34 12.72
CA TRP A 78 19.60 -0.76 12.22
C TRP A 78 18.58 -0.80 13.35
N ASP A 79 19.00 -1.22 14.54
CA ASP A 79 18.14 -1.21 15.73
C ASP A 79 17.58 0.20 16.00
N ARG A 80 18.37 1.26 15.77
CA ARG A 80 17.87 2.65 15.90
C ARG A 80 16.70 3.02 14.96
N TRP A 81 16.57 2.37 13.81
CA TRP A 81 15.51 2.66 12.82
C TRP A 81 14.29 1.76 12.96
N PHE A 82 14.48 0.54 13.49
CA PHE A 82 13.44 -0.48 13.61
C PHE A 82 12.97 -0.73 15.04
N GLU A 83 13.74 -0.34 16.05
CA GLU A 83 13.24 -0.15 17.40
C GLU A 83 12.36 1.09 17.37
N GLY A 84 11.04 0.87 17.39
CA GLY A 84 10.08 1.95 17.60
C GLY A 84 10.45 2.80 18.82
N PRO A 85 9.80 3.97 18.99
CA PRO A 85 10.17 4.96 20.00
C PRO A 85 10.51 4.33 21.36
N GLN A 86 11.77 4.50 21.80
CA GLN A 86 12.25 4.01 23.10
C GLN A 86 11.39 4.62 24.22
N GLU A 87 10.45 3.83 24.74
CA GLU A 87 9.50 4.25 25.78
C GLU A 87 10.27 4.66 27.05
N LYS A 88 10.40 5.97 27.28
CA LYS A 88 10.55 6.47 28.65
C LYS A 88 9.19 6.34 29.32
N SER A 89 9.04 5.24 30.06
CA SER A 89 7.95 4.96 31.00
C SER A 89 6.52 5.22 30.50
N GLY A 90 5.83 4.16 30.07
CA GLY A 90 4.46 3.96 30.53
C GLY A 90 3.33 4.03 29.51
N CYS A 91 3.51 3.57 28.27
CA CYS A 91 2.36 3.43 27.36
C CYS A 91 2.41 2.10 26.61
N ARG A 92 1.80 1.06 27.19
CA ARG A 92 1.57 -0.26 26.56
C ARG A 92 0.76 -0.14 25.26
N GLY A 93 1.39 0.26 24.16
CA GLY A 93 0.90 0.08 22.81
C GLY A 93 1.50 -1.21 22.27
N ARG A 94 0.65 -2.19 21.92
CA ARG A 94 1.11 -3.47 21.36
C ARG A 94 1.91 -3.21 20.09
N GLY A 95 3.21 -3.50 20.13
CA GLY A 95 4.11 -3.47 18.98
C GLY A 95 3.62 -4.46 17.93
N TRP A 96 3.24 -3.93 16.77
CA TRP A 96 3.09 -4.74 15.57
C TRP A 96 4.49 -5.01 15.01
N LEU A 97 4.71 -6.28 14.65
CA LEU A 97 5.88 -6.84 13.97
C LEU A 97 7.16 -7.02 14.81
N ARG A 98 7.15 -8.06 15.66
CA ARG A 98 8.36 -8.86 15.89
C ARG A 98 8.47 -9.85 14.72
N PHE A 99 9.18 -9.48 13.67
CA PHE A 99 9.47 -10.38 12.55
C PHE A 99 10.70 -11.24 12.92
N GLY A 100 10.49 -12.55 13.06
CA GLY A 100 11.55 -13.55 13.05
C GLY A 100 12.27 -13.79 14.38
N GLU A 101 11.66 -14.55 15.29
CA GLU A 101 12.39 -15.21 16.38
C GLU A 101 11.78 -16.59 16.65
N GLU A 102 11.86 -17.51 15.68
CA GLU A 102 11.70 -18.95 15.92
C GLU A 102 12.84 -19.69 15.23
N GLY A 103 13.86 -20.02 16.02
CA GLY A 103 15.04 -20.74 15.58
C GLY A 103 15.98 -21.07 16.73
N GLY A 104 15.72 -22.21 17.39
CA GLY A 104 16.76 -23.04 18.02
C GLY A 104 17.09 -22.76 19.49
N ARG A 105 16.63 -23.65 20.37
CA ARG A 105 17.36 -24.01 21.60
C ARG A 105 16.90 -25.39 22.10
N GLY A 106 17.87 -26.31 22.18
CA GLY A 106 17.89 -27.43 23.13
C GLY A 106 17.09 -28.66 22.76
#